data_AF-A0A814HTK6-F1
#
_entry.id   AF-A0A814HTK6-F1
#
_cell.length_a   1.000
_cell.length_b   1.000
_cell.length_c   1.000
_cell.angle_alpha   90.00
_cell.angle_beta   90.00
_cell.angle_gamma   90.00
#
_symmetry.space_group_name_H-M   'P 1'
#
loop_
_entity.id
_entity.type
_entity.pdbx_description
1 polymer ?
#
loop_
_entity_poly.entity_id
_entity_poly.type
_entity_poly.pdbx_seq_one_letter_code
_entity_poly.pdbx_strand_id
1 'polypeptide(L)'
;MATGTSRPVVPNIRGILEHGIFYRDFDPNDIERYRNKRVVILGSGNSAFEVAHALKAIVGDTIILTRSAVKFARQTHNVHDVRTQTSVSYDLSQLKALTTITAERVTEITRQEDGGLVLKISTPEPHWETPVWKNFELPADHVIVCCGFEYTVPDVFSTERVRPLADPTGKYCQLTPIWESTNVQNLYFIGGSMRVNDRDAASGFIHGFRYNIQALGSVIAERHYTQPLTPLFQCVVDPKCDDTFEPLAQFIVHMVSSTAALFELFNYGCCTITLQAVPRPDDATTPNYKADVWEALPQDYARQRWAGNNTWVGRVEILFQYGFHLYGENIPTHHFTHSSDQFHTEKSTYIHPVLHAFRHGGGDAGVCSNHPGKIEEWHMQESLLARWDEDEFKDESTNVHQYTNTVYNAVAAALGMANRKSTLPVRDGFIDSAYPRMTSDEVKQTLQV
;
A
#
# COMPACT_ATOMS: atom_id res chain seq x y z
N MET A 1 11.87 0.21 19.63
CA MET A 1 11.51 1.64 19.76
C MET A 1 10.12 1.88 19.22
N ALA A 2 9.27 2.56 20.00
CA ALA A 2 7.86 2.77 19.71
C ALA A 2 7.42 4.22 20.01
N THR A 3 8.29 5.20 19.74
CA THR A 3 8.12 6.59 20.20
C THR A 3 7.09 7.40 19.41
N GLY A 4 6.48 6.83 18.37
CA GLY A 4 5.55 7.55 17.50
C GLY A 4 6.22 8.68 16.71
N THR A 5 5.45 9.70 16.38
CA THR A 5 5.98 10.94 15.78
C THR A 5 6.78 11.73 16.82
N SER A 6 7.84 12.42 16.38
CA SER A 6 8.72 13.17 17.27
C SER A 6 8.49 14.68 17.19
N ARG A 7 8.83 15.29 16.05
CA ARG A 7 8.81 16.73 15.83
C ARG A 7 7.98 17.06 14.59
N PRO A 8 7.31 18.22 14.56
CA PRO A 8 6.74 18.71 13.32
C PRO A 8 7.87 18.96 12.31
N VAL A 9 7.60 18.66 11.04
CA VAL A 9 8.49 19.10 9.95
C VAL A 9 8.39 20.62 9.86
N VAL A 10 9.52 21.31 10.00
CA VAL A 10 9.60 22.77 9.89
C VAL A 10 10.08 23.14 8.48
N PRO A 11 9.22 23.71 7.63
CA PRO A 11 9.64 24.23 6.33
C PRO A 11 10.69 25.33 6.49
N ASN A 12 11.61 25.43 5.54
CA ASN A 12 12.59 26.51 5.47
C ASN A 12 11.90 27.82 5.00
N ILE A 13 11.19 28.47 5.92
CA ILE A 13 10.45 29.73 5.74
C ILE A 13 10.87 30.66 6.88
N ARG A 14 11.35 31.87 6.56
CA ARG A 14 11.73 32.84 7.60
C ARG A 14 10.50 33.25 8.41
N GLY A 15 10.60 33.31 9.74
CA GLY A 15 9.49 33.73 10.60
C GLY A 15 8.47 32.63 10.93
N ILE A 16 8.65 31.39 10.44
CA ILE A 16 7.67 30.32 10.63
C ILE A 16 7.56 29.83 12.07
N LEU A 17 8.67 29.83 12.83
CA LEU A 17 8.67 29.39 14.22
C LEU A 17 8.03 30.45 15.13
N GLU A 18 8.13 31.72 14.76
CA GLU A 18 7.64 32.86 15.51
C GLU A 18 6.15 33.15 15.24
N HIS A 19 5.64 32.77 14.07
CA HIS A 19 4.32 33.18 13.59
C HIS A 19 3.41 32.03 13.15
N GLY A 20 3.94 30.83 12.94
CA GLY A 20 3.17 29.64 12.57
C GLY A 20 2.61 28.91 13.79
N ILE A 21 1.35 28.48 13.69
CA ILE A 21 0.70 27.56 14.63
C ILE A 21 0.86 26.16 14.06
N PHE A 22 1.67 25.30 14.67
CA PHE A 22 1.85 23.93 14.15
C PHE A 22 0.61 23.09 14.42
N TYR A 23 0.32 22.12 13.52
CA TYR A 23 -0.85 21.24 13.64
C TYR A 23 -0.95 20.55 15.01
N ARG A 24 0.17 20.20 15.65
CA ARG A 24 0.19 19.59 17.00
C ARG A 24 -0.41 20.52 18.07
N ASP A 25 -0.30 21.82 17.87
CA ASP A 25 -0.72 22.85 18.82
C ASP A 25 -2.08 23.48 18.41
N PHE A 26 -2.70 22.99 17.33
CA PHE A 26 -4.06 23.36 16.94
C PHE A 26 -5.07 22.68 17.87
N ASP A 27 -5.91 23.48 18.53
CA ASP A 27 -6.98 22.98 19.40
C ASP A 27 -8.34 23.07 18.68
N PRO A 28 -8.99 21.94 18.34
CA PRO A 28 -10.30 21.94 17.70
C PRO A 28 -11.43 22.47 18.60
N ASN A 29 -11.20 22.64 19.90
CA ASN A 29 -12.20 23.20 20.82
C ASN A 29 -12.14 24.73 20.91
N ASP A 30 -11.05 25.35 20.46
CA ASP A 30 -10.86 26.81 20.45
C ASP A 30 -10.78 27.31 19.00
N ILE A 31 -11.77 26.93 18.20
CA ILE A 31 -11.87 27.36 16.80
C ILE A 31 -12.46 28.78 16.69
N GLU A 32 -13.21 29.25 17.68
CA GLU A 32 -13.92 30.53 17.64
C GLU A 32 -13.00 31.75 17.43
N ARG A 33 -11.73 31.68 17.86
CA ARG A 33 -10.73 32.73 17.58
C ARG A 33 -10.48 32.97 16.09
N TYR A 34 -10.79 31.99 15.24
CA TYR A 34 -10.65 32.10 13.78
C TYR A 34 -11.91 32.69 13.09
N ARG A 35 -12.95 33.06 13.85
CA ARG A 35 -14.19 33.60 13.29
C ARG A 35 -13.94 34.87 12.48
N ASN A 36 -14.45 34.90 11.25
CA ASN A 36 -14.27 35.98 10.27
C ASN A 36 -12.79 36.34 9.99
N LYS A 37 -11.86 35.43 10.27
CA LYS A 37 -10.42 35.62 10.00
C LYS A 37 -10.02 35.04 8.66
N ARG A 38 -8.93 35.56 8.09
CA ARG A 38 -8.22 34.93 6.98
C ARG A 38 -7.17 33.96 7.53
N VAL A 39 -7.37 32.68 7.30
CA VAL A 39 -6.49 31.62 7.80
C VAL A 39 -5.74 30.99 6.63
N VAL A 40 -4.41 31.07 6.68
CA VAL A 40 -3.53 30.37 5.75
C VAL A 40 -3.11 29.03 6.35
N ILE A 41 -3.26 27.94 5.60
CA ILE A 41 -2.87 26.59 6.01
C ILE A 41 -1.77 26.10 5.07
N LEU A 42 -0.63 25.68 5.62
CA LEU A 42 0.50 25.13 4.85
C LEU A 42 0.45 23.60 4.85
N GLY A 43 0.19 22.99 3.69
CA GLY A 43 0.21 21.53 3.55
C GLY A 43 -0.80 21.00 2.54
N SER A 44 -0.58 19.77 2.07
CA SER A 44 -1.43 19.11 1.05
C SER A 44 -1.97 17.74 1.49
N GLY A 45 -1.71 17.33 2.73
CA GLY A 45 -2.17 16.04 3.28
C GLY A 45 -3.38 16.17 4.20
N ASN A 46 -3.78 15.05 4.81
CA ASN A 46 -4.96 14.97 5.69
C ASN A 46 -5.00 16.06 6.78
N SER A 47 -3.89 16.32 7.49
CA SER A 47 -3.86 17.33 8.56
C SER A 47 -4.25 18.75 8.09
N ALA A 48 -3.90 19.14 6.86
CA ALA A 48 -4.28 20.44 6.32
C ALA A 48 -5.79 20.51 6.05
N PHE A 49 -6.33 19.44 5.48
CA PHE A 49 -7.75 19.33 5.14
C PHE A 49 -8.65 19.11 6.36
N GLU A 50 -8.15 18.44 7.40
CA GLU A 50 -8.84 18.32 8.70
C GLU A 50 -9.01 19.69 9.37
N VAL A 51 -7.95 20.50 9.41
CA VAL A 51 -8.02 21.88 9.92
C VAL A 51 -8.96 22.73 9.06
N ALA A 52 -8.80 22.70 7.74
CA ALA A 52 -9.67 23.46 6.83
C ALA A 52 -11.14 23.05 7.00
N HIS A 53 -11.42 21.77 7.16
CA HIS A 53 -12.77 21.26 7.38
C HIS A 53 -13.36 21.72 8.72
N ALA A 54 -12.56 21.76 9.79
CA ALA A 54 -12.99 22.24 11.10
C ALA A 54 -13.33 23.73 11.08
N LEU A 55 -12.60 24.51 10.28
CA LEU A 55 -12.73 25.97 10.22
C LEU A 55 -13.75 26.49 9.20
N LYS A 56 -14.15 25.67 8.22
CA LYS A 56 -14.94 26.06 7.03
C LYS A 56 -16.21 26.88 7.30
N ALA A 57 -16.83 26.72 8.46
CA ALA A 57 -18.11 27.36 8.81
C ALA A 57 -17.96 28.71 9.53
N ILE A 58 -16.75 29.07 9.97
CA ILE A 58 -16.52 30.23 10.84
C ILE A 58 -15.52 31.25 10.28
N VAL A 59 -14.55 30.80 9.48
CA VAL A 59 -13.52 31.68 8.90
C VAL A 59 -14.09 32.55 7.79
N GLY A 60 -13.51 33.73 7.61
CA GLY A 60 -13.88 34.62 6.51
C GLY A 60 -13.26 34.17 5.19
N ASP A 61 -12.07 33.57 5.23
CA ASP A 61 -11.33 33.11 4.06
C ASP A 61 -10.31 32.02 4.46
N THR A 62 -10.31 30.88 3.75
CA THR A 62 -9.34 29.80 3.94
C THR A 62 -8.41 29.69 2.75
N ILE A 63 -7.10 29.79 2.97
CA ILE A 63 -6.11 29.66 1.91
C ILE A 63 -5.18 28.49 2.22
N ILE A 64 -5.31 27.40 1.47
CA ILE A 64 -4.44 26.24 1.58
C ILE A 64 -3.30 26.37 0.57
N LEU A 65 -2.09 26.58 1.08
CA LEU A 65 -0.87 26.66 0.28
C LEU A 65 -0.19 25.29 0.24
N THR A 66 0.00 24.78 -0.97
CA THR A 66 0.57 23.46 -1.26
C THR A 66 1.92 23.60 -1.97
N ARG A 67 2.73 22.53 -1.97
CA ARG A 67 3.97 22.45 -2.78
C ARG A 67 3.80 21.62 -4.05
N SER A 68 2.72 20.87 -4.13
CA SER A 68 2.41 19.93 -5.20
C SER A 68 0.89 19.79 -5.29
N ALA A 69 0.41 19.22 -6.40
CA ALA A 69 -1.00 18.86 -6.54
C ALA A 69 -1.49 18.05 -5.33
N VAL A 70 -2.72 18.33 -4.91
CA VAL A 70 -3.41 17.58 -3.88
C VAL A 70 -3.72 16.20 -4.44
N LYS A 71 -3.28 15.17 -3.73
CA LYS A 71 -3.59 13.77 -4.04
C LYS A 71 -4.77 13.32 -3.18
N PHE A 72 -5.63 12.49 -3.73
CA PHE A 72 -6.78 11.95 -3.02
C PHE A 72 -6.63 10.44 -2.81
N ALA A 73 -6.91 9.97 -1.59
CA ALA A 73 -6.83 8.55 -1.26
C ALA A 73 -7.73 7.69 -2.16
N ARG A 74 -8.89 8.23 -2.60
CA ARG A 74 -9.80 7.57 -3.56
C ARG A 74 -9.24 7.40 -4.98
N GLN A 75 -8.10 8.01 -5.29
CA GLN A 75 -7.40 7.89 -6.58
C GLN A 75 -6.10 7.09 -6.42
N THR A 76 -5.35 7.37 -5.37
CA THR A 76 -4.02 6.80 -5.16
C THR A 76 -4.02 5.51 -4.34
N HIS A 77 -5.12 5.21 -3.65
CA HIS A 77 -5.23 4.14 -2.65
C HIS A 77 -4.23 4.29 -1.50
N ASN A 78 -3.59 5.45 -1.37
CA ASN A 78 -2.68 5.75 -0.27
C ASN A 78 -3.43 6.48 0.84
N VAL A 79 -3.45 5.86 2.01
CA VAL A 79 -4.16 6.34 3.20
C VAL A 79 -3.68 7.69 3.74
N HIS A 80 -2.51 8.20 3.31
CA HIS A 80 -2.00 9.53 3.68
C HIS A 80 -2.42 10.66 2.75
N ASP A 81 -2.96 10.31 1.58
CA ASP A 81 -3.56 11.29 0.69
C ASP A 81 -4.93 11.72 1.22
N VAL A 82 -5.44 12.83 0.70
CA VAL A 82 -6.63 13.48 1.26
C VAL A 82 -7.83 12.53 1.17
N ARG A 83 -8.44 12.27 2.33
CA ARG A 83 -9.63 11.42 2.46
C ARG A 83 -10.90 12.20 2.15
N THR A 84 -11.91 11.50 1.64
CA THR A 84 -13.22 12.07 1.27
C THR A 84 -13.90 12.78 2.44
N GLN A 85 -13.71 12.30 3.68
CA GLN A 85 -14.28 12.90 4.89
C GLN A 85 -13.90 14.37 5.06
N THR A 86 -12.71 14.76 4.59
CA THR A 86 -12.16 16.11 4.78
C THR A 86 -11.96 16.85 3.45
N SER A 87 -12.31 16.27 2.31
CA SER A 87 -12.07 16.86 0.99
C SER A 87 -13.05 17.97 0.59
N VAL A 88 -14.05 18.30 1.43
CA VAL A 88 -15.03 19.37 1.15
C VAL A 88 -14.36 20.70 0.79
N SER A 89 -13.24 21.04 1.44
CA SER A 89 -12.47 22.26 1.12
C SER A 89 -11.94 22.30 -0.31
N TYR A 90 -11.76 21.13 -0.95
CA TYR A 90 -11.41 21.06 -2.36
C TYR A 90 -12.59 21.52 -3.24
N ASP A 91 -13.79 21.02 -2.96
CA ASP A 91 -15.00 21.42 -3.69
C ASP A 91 -15.29 22.91 -3.51
N LEU A 92 -15.14 23.43 -2.27
CA LEU A 92 -15.27 24.86 -1.99
C LEU A 92 -14.27 25.70 -2.79
N SER A 93 -13.04 25.20 -2.96
CA SER A 93 -12.03 25.87 -3.80
C SER A 93 -12.40 25.89 -5.28
N GLN A 94 -12.98 24.81 -5.81
CA GLN A 94 -13.42 24.74 -7.20
C GLN A 94 -14.65 25.62 -7.46
N LEU A 95 -15.57 25.65 -6.51
CA LEU A 95 -16.81 26.44 -6.55
C LEU A 95 -16.64 27.89 -6.09
N LYS A 96 -15.40 28.33 -5.79
CA LYS A 96 -15.07 29.69 -5.35
C LYS A 96 -15.83 30.14 -4.09
N ALA A 97 -16.00 29.23 -3.14
CA ALA A 97 -16.74 29.46 -1.89
C ALA A 97 -15.79 29.66 -0.68
N LEU A 98 -15.19 30.85 -0.57
CA LEU A 98 -14.34 31.29 0.56
C LEU A 98 -13.18 30.35 0.95
N THR A 99 -12.77 29.50 0.01
CA THR A 99 -11.61 28.63 0.12
C THR A 99 -10.80 28.75 -1.16
N THR A 100 -9.48 28.84 -1.03
CA THR A 100 -8.55 28.82 -2.15
C THR A 100 -7.48 27.79 -1.88
N ILE A 101 -7.24 26.90 -2.85
CA ILE A 101 -6.09 25.99 -2.84
C ILE A 101 -5.18 26.41 -3.98
N THR A 102 -3.91 26.70 -3.66
CA THR A 102 -2.91 27.08 -4.66
C THR A 102 -1.55 26.48 -4.32
N ALA A 103 -0.71 26.29 -5.33
CA ALA A 103 0.66 25.82 -5.18
C ALA A 103 1.60 27.03 -5.17
N GLU A 104 2.01 27.46 -3.98
CA GLU A 104 2.79 28.68 -3.81
C GLU A 104 4.03 28.43 -2.95
N ARG A 105 5.13 29.07 -3.31
CA ARG A 105 6.37 29.01 -2.52
C ARG A 105 6.44 30.20 -1.57
N VAL A 106 6.07 29.98 -0.32
CA VAL A 106 6.28 30.93 0.77
C VAL A 106 7.77 31.01 1.11
N THR A 107 8.30 32.23 1.27
CA THR A 107 9.71 32.47 1.63
C THR A 107 9.86 33.09 3.01
N GLU A 108 8.88 33.89 3.44
CA GLU A 108 8.90 34.61 4.71
C GLU A 108 7.48 34.85 5.23
N ILE A 109 7.34 34.86 6.56
CA ILE A 109 6.18 35.32 7.30
C ILE A 109 6.63 36.44 8.22
N THR A 110 5.94 37.59 8.20
CA THR A 110 6.21 38.71 9.12
C THR A 110 4.95 39.19 9.78
N ARG A 111 5.06 39.65 11.03
CA ARG A 111 4.02 40.42 11.71
C ARG A 111 4.09 41.89 11.31
N GLN A 112 2.93 42.47 11.02
CA GLN A 112 2.75 43.88 10.71
C GLN A 112 2.45 44.69 11.98
N GLU A 113 2.58 46.02 11.90
CA GLU A 113 2.33 46.93 13.03
C GLU A 113 0.88 46.86 13.55
N ASP A 114 -0.09 46.56 12.68
CA ASP A 114 -1.50 46.38 13.02
C ASP A 114 -1.81 45.03 13.70
N GLY A 115 -0.79 44.18 13.88
CA GLY A 115 -0.89 42.86 14.47
C GLY A 115 -1.22 41.74 13.48
N GLY A 116 -1.54 42.04 12.22
CA GLY A 116 -1.73 41.06 11.16
C GLY A 116 -0.44 40.37 10.73
N LEU A 117 -0.55 39.31 9.94
CA LEU A 117 0.57 38.62 9.32
C LEU A 117 0.58 38.88 7.81
N VAL A 118 1.78 38.86 7.23
CA VAL A 118 1.97 38.86 5.77
C VAL A 118 2.94 37.76 5.41
N LEU A 119 2.57 36.96 4.41
CA LEU A 119 3.42 35.95 3.81
C LEU A 119 4.01 36.50 2.51
N LYS A 120 5.33 36.46 2.36
CA LYS A 120 5.98 36.71 1.08
C LYS A 120 6.03 35.42 0.28
N ILE A 121 5.56 35.51 -0.97
CA ILE A 121 5.49 34.40 -1.90
C ILE A 121 6.42 34.69 -3.08
N SER A 122 7.14 33.66 -3.53
CA SER A 122 8.03 33.68 -4.69
C SER A 122 7.92 32.37 -5.45
N THR A 123 6.89 32.28 -6.29
CA THR A 123 6.54 31.05 -7.02
C THR A 123 7.14 31.08 -8.43
N PRO A 124 7.83 30.01 -8.87
CA PRO A 124 8.29 29.91 -10.24
C PRO A 124 7.10 29.58 -11.16
N GLU A 125 6.96 30.33 -12.24
CA GLU A 125 5.88 30.18 -13.23
C GLU A 125 6.46 29.76 -14.58
N PRO A 126 6.95 28.51 -14.72
CA PRO A 126 7.64 28.08 -15.94
C PRO A 126 6.70 27.89 -17.13
N HIS A 127 5.39 27.83 -16.89
CA HIS A 127 4.36 27.56 -17.90
C HIS A 127 3.80 28.83 -18.54
N TRP A 128 4.17 30.01 -18.05
CA TRP A 128 3.77 31.29 -18.67
C TRP A 128 4.51 31.46 -20.00
N GLU A 129 3.92 32.26 -20.91
CA GLU A 129 4.53 32.55 -22.23
C GLU A 129 6.00 32.98 -22.08
N THR A 130 6.27 33.81 -21.08
CA THR A 130 7.62 34.05 -20.57
C THR A 130 7.74 33.47 -19.16
N PRO A 131 8.61 32.46 -18.94
CA PRO A 131 8.89 31.94 -17.61
C PRO A 131 9.40 33.02 -16.65
N VAL A 132 8.72 33.21 -15.52
CA VAL A 132 9.05 34.26 -14.54
C VAL A 132 8.97 33.77 -13.09
N TRP A 133 9.48 34.58 -12.16
CA TRP A 133 9.16 34.47 -10.75
C TRP A 133 8.02 35.42 -10.41
N LYS A 134 6.92 34.87 -9.92
CA LYS A 134 5.79 35.65 -9.42
C LYS A 134 6.02 35.94 -7.94
N ASN A 135 6.25 37.21 -7.62
CA ASN A 135 6.46 37.68 -6.26
C ASN A 135 5.27 38.53 -5.81
N PHE A 136 4.69 38.20 -4.67
CA PHE A 136 3.59 38.96 -4.08
C PHE A 136 3.50 38.71 -2.57
N GLU A 137 2.70 39.54 -1.91
CA GLU A 137 2.41 39.44 -0.49
C GLU A 137 0.98 38.97 -0.28
N LEU A 138 0.82 38.03 0.66
CA LEU A 138 -0.48 37.49 1.05
C LEU A 138 -0.75 37.84 2.51
N PRO A 139 -1.72 38.73 2.81
CA PRO A 139 -2.12 39.02 4.18
C PRO A 139 -2.80 37.80 4.82
N ALA A 140 -2.64 37.63 6.13
CA ALA A 140 -3.29 36.59 6.92
C ALA A 140 -3.49 37.08 8.36
N ASP A 141 -4.52 36.59 9.05
CA ASP A 141 -4.62 36.75 10.50
C ASP A 141 -3.86 35.62 11.21
N HIS A 142 -3.90 34.41 10.64
CA HIS A 142 -3.28 33.21 11.20
C HIS A 142 -2.62 32.36 10.12
N VAL A 143 -1.49 31.73 10.47
CA VAL A 143 -0.83 30.70 9.65
C VAL A 143 -0.79 29.40 10.44
N ILE A 144 -1.37 28.32 9.89
CA ILE A 144 -1.36 26.99 10.48
C ILE A 144 -0.46 26.07 9.65
N VAL A 145 0.51 25.41 10.30
CA VAL A 145 1.54 24.60 9.64
C VAL A 145 1.20 23.11 9.75
N CYS A 146 0.74 22.53 8.64
CA CYS A 146 0.33 21.13 8.50
C CYS A 146 1.29 20.34 7.59
N CYS A 147 2.61 20.53 7.76
CA CYS A 147 3.65 19.95 6.91
C CYS A 147 4.12 18.54 7.32
N GLY A 148 3.41 17.90 8.27
CA GLY A 148 3.68 16.56 8.74
C GLY A 148 4.67 16.49 9.89
N PHE A 149 5.12 15.27 10.20
CA PHE A 149 5.98 14.97 11.35
C PHE A 149 7.17 14.09 10.93
N GLU A 150 8.23 14.21 11.71
CA GLU A 150 9.38 13.30 11.74
C GLU A 150 9.08 12.09 12.64
N TYR A 151 9.79 11.00 12.38
CA TYR A 151 9.79 9.75 13.13
C TYR A 151 11.18 9.40 13.68
N THR A 152 12.13 10.34 13.56
CA THR A 152 13.48 10.23 14.11
C THR A 152 13.54 10.90 15.48
N VAL A 153 14.36 10.37 16.39
CA VAL A 153 14.54 10.96 17.74
C VAL A 153 16.05 11.05 18.06
N PRO A 154 16.82 11.84 17.30
CA PRO A 154 18.29 11.83 17.43
C PRO A 154 18.78 12.22 18.84
N ASP A 155 17.99 13.03 19.56
CA ASP A 155 18.37 13.62 20.84
C ASP A 155 18.17 12.71 22.05
N VAL A 156 17.50 11.55 21.88
CA VAL A 156 17.42 10.55 22.98
C VAL A 156 18.68 9.70 23.08
N PHE A 157 19.58 9.78 22.09
CA PHE A 157 20.81 8.99 22.02
C PHE A 157 22.00 9.79 22.52
N SER A 158 22.72 9.24 23.50
CA SER A 158 23.86 9.90 24.14
C SER A 158 25.11 10.01 23.26
N THR A 159 25.24 9.16 22.23
CA THR A 159 26.38 9.15 21.31
C THR A 159 25.96 8.79 19.89
N GLU A 160 26.74 9.21 18.90
CA GLU A 160 26.52 8.85 17.49
C GLU A 160 26.56 7.33 17.26
N ARG A 161 27.34 6.59 18.06
CA ARG A 161 27.50 5.13 17.89
C ARG A 161 26.20 4.35 18.10
N VAL A 162 25.30 4.86 18.94
CA VAL A 162 24.01 4.22 19.26
C VAL A 162 22.85 4.90 18.55
N ARG A 163 23.12 5.90 17.69
CA ARG A 163 22.10 6.66 16.97
C ARG A 163 21.77 5.96 15.63
N PRO A 164 20.51 5.62 15.36
CA PRO A 164 20.08 5.15 14.06
C PRO A 164 20.31 6.21 12.97
N LEU A 165 20.78 5.79 11.80
CA LEU A 165 20.84 6.65 10.63
C LEU A 165 19.43 7.10 10.22
N ALA A 166 19.30 8.35 9.79
CA ALA A 166 18.07 8.89 9.21
C ALA A 166 18.14 8.88 7.67
N ASP A 167 16.97 8.91 7.01
CA ASP A 167 16.90 9.18 5.58
C ASP A 167 17.41 10.61 5.25
N PRO A 168 17.68 10.92 3.97
CA PRO A 168 18.19 12.25 3.57
C PRO A 168 17.27 13.42 3.94
N THR A 169 15.99 13.16 4.20
CA THR A 169 15.01 14.18 4.61
C THR A 169 14.93 14.34 6.13
N GLY A 170 15.60 13.49 6.90
CA GLY A 170 15.51 13.43 8.36
C GLY A 170 14.20 12.83 8.89
N LYS A 171 13.29 12.41 7.99
CA LYS A 171 11.91 12.06 8.35
C LYS A 171 11.80 10.69 8.99
N TYR A 172 12.48 9.68 8.44
CA TYR A 172 12.46 8.30 8.98
C TYR A 172 13.86 7.82 9.31
N CYS A 173 13.96 6.86 10.24
CA CYS A 173 15.18 6.07 10.41
C CYS A 173 15.36 5.12 9.20
N GLN A 174 16.60 4.83 8.84
CA GLN A 174 16.93 3.80 7.86
C GLN A 174 16.81 2.43 8.51
N LEU A 175 15.90 1.60 7.99
CA LEU A 175 15.57 0.30 8.54
C LEU A 175 15.78 -0.82 7.52
N THR A 176 16.09 -2.01 8.00
CA THR A 176 16.09 -3.26 7.22
C THR A 176 14.65 -3.71 6.94
N PRO A 177 14.43 -4.73 6.09
CA PRO A 177 13.09 -5.29 5.84
C PRO A 177 12.33 -5.78 7.07
N ILE A 178 13.02 -6.03 8.19
CA ILE A 178 12.42 -6.42 9.48
C ILE A 178 12.47 -5.28 10.50
N TRP A 179 12.51 -4.03 10.04
CA TRP A 179 12.48 -2.83 10.88
C TRP A 179 13.59 -2.71 11.93
N GLU A 180 14.70 -3.42 11.73
CA GLU A 180 15.94 -3.22 12.49
C GLU A 180 16.69 -2.02 11.93
N SER A 181 17.32 -1.21 12.78
CA SER A 181 18.24 -0.17 12.34
C SER A 181 19.35 -0.75 11.47
N THR A 182 19.67 -0.08 10.36
CA THR A 182 20.72 -0.53 9.44
C THR A 182 22.14 -0.41 10.01
N ASN A 183 22.34 0.41 11.04
CA ASN A 183 23.65 0.67 11.64
C ASN A 183 23.75 0.32 13.14
N VAL A 184 22.64 0.13 13.84
CA VAL A 184 22.61 -0.25 15.27
C VAL A 184 21.95 -1.62 15.42
N GLN A 185 22.76 -2.64 15.69
CA GLN A 185 22.29 -4.02 15.84
C GLN A 185 21.29 -4.15 17.00
N ASN A 186 20.29 -5.01 16.81
CA ASN A 186 19.23 -5.33 17.77
C ASN A 186 18.35 -4.13 18.17
N LEU A 187 18.38 -3.03 17.40
CA LEU A 187 17.52 -1.87 17.61
C LEU A 187 16.37 -1.86 16.60
N TYR A 188 15.21 -2.33 17.02
CA TYR A 188 14.02 -2.43 16.18
C TYR A 188 13.05 -1.25 16.34
N PHE A 189 12.26 -0.96 15.32
CA PHE A 189 11.27 0.12 15.29
C PHE A 189 9.87 -0.42 15.04
N ILE A 190 8.88 0.10 15.78
CA ILE A 190 7.47 -0.27 15.64
C ILE A 190 6.55 0.95 15.60
N GLY A 191 5.34 0.77 15.07
CA GLY A 191 4.32 1.81 14.92
C GLY A 191 4.40 2.51 13.56
N GLY A 192 3.95 3.77 13.49
CA GLY A 192 3.87 4.51 12.22
C GLY A 192 5.22 4.73 11.50
N SER A 193 6.36 4.52 12.17
CA SER A 193 7.68 4.56 11.54
C SER A 193 7.95 3.36 10.62
N MET A 194 7.24 2.24 10.82
CA MET A 194 7.36 1.03 10.00
C MET A 194 7.00 1.28 8.53
N ARG A 195 6.22 2.34 8.27
CA ARG A 195 5.84 2.86 6.94
C ARG A 195 7.03 3.09 6.01
N VAL A 196 8.22 3.32 6.55
CA VAL A 196 9.41 3.57 5.73
C VAL A 196 9.66 2.46 4.69
N ASN A 197 9.25 1.22 5.00
CA ASN A 197 9.41 0.06 4.14
C ASN A 197 8.21 -0.21 3.21
N ASP A 198 7.02 0.33 3.50
CA ASP A 198 5.78 0.03 2.78
C ASP A 198 4.92 1.30 2.58
N ARG A 199 5.53 2.30 1.94
CA ARG A 199 4.96 3.65 1.75
C ARG A 199 3.60 3.66 1.06
N ASP A 200 3.30 2.65 0.26
CA ASP A 200 2.06 2.58 -0.50
C ASP A 200 0.99 1.70 0.17
N ALA A 201 1.35 0.97 1.24
CA ALA A 201 0.43 0.14 2.02
C ALA A 201 -0.17 0.88 3.24
N ALA A 202 -0.94 0.16 4.07
CA ALA A 202 -1.72 0.73 5.18
C ALA A 202 -0.93 1.01 6.48
N SER A 203 0.40 0.80 6.51
CA SER A 203 1.22 0.93 7.74
C SER A 203 1.44 2.35 8.25
N GLY A 204 0.83 3.32 7.58
CA GLY A 204 0.60 4.65 8.13
C GLY A 204 -0.31 4.68 9.37
N PHE A 205 -1.18 3.69 9.49
CA PHE A 205 -2.22 3.60 10.51
C PHE A 205 -2.12 2.27 11.26
N ILE A 206 -2.80 2.21 12.41
CA ILE A 206 -2.80 1.01 13.27
C ILE A 206 -3.26 -0.25 12.54
N HIS A 207 -4.13 -0.10 11.54
CA HIS A 207 -4.65 -1.21 10.73
C HIS A 207 -3.54 -1.99 10.01
N GLY A 208 -2.56 -1.30 9.41
CA GLY A 208 -1.42 -1.92 8.74
C GLY A 208 -0.28 -2.29 9.70
N PHE A 209 0.23 -1.31 10.46
CA PHE A 209 1.46 -1.55 11.22
C PHE A 209 1.31 -2.59 12.34
N ARG A 210 0.09 -2.89 12.81
CA ARG A 210 -0.12 -3.98 13.79
C ARG A 210 0.29 -5.35 13.23
N TYR A 211 0.14 -5.57 11.92
CA TYR A 211 0.58 -6.81 11.27
C TYR A 211 2.08 -6.82 11.05
N ASN A 212 2.68 -5.65 10.78
CA ASN A 212 4.13 -5.51 10.79
C ASN A 212 4.74 -5.81 12.18
N ILE A 213 4.08 -5.35 13.26
CA ILE A 213 4.49 -5.68 14.64
C ILE A 213 4.38 -7.18 14.91
N GLN A 214 3.30 -7.83 14.45
CA GLN A 214 3.13 -9.27 14.57
C GLN A 214 4.26 -10.03 13.86
N ALA A 215 4.52 -9.70 12.59
CA ALA A 215 5.59 -10.30 11.81
C ALA A 215 6.98 -10.10 12.48
N LEU A 216 7.25 -8.89 12.96
CA LEU A 216 8.47 -8.61 13.71
C LEU A 216 8.58 -9.45 15.00
N GLY A 217 7.47 -9.63 15.71
CA GLY A 217 7.40 -10.48 16.90
C GLY A 217 7.88 -11.91 16.61
N SER A 218 7.36 -12.52 15.54
CA SER A 218 7.77 -13.85 15.11
C SER A 218 9.25 -13.91 14.70
N VAL A 219 9.74 -12.90 13.98
CA VAL A 219 11.16 -12.81 13.60
C VAL A 219 12.08 -12.68 14.81
N ILE A 220 11.71 -11.88 15.81
CA ILE A 220 12.48 -11.72 17.05
C ILE A 220 12.48 -13.03 17.85
N ALA A 221 11.33 -13.69 17.99
CA ALA A 221 11.20 -14.96 18.69
C ALA A 221 12.16 -16.02 18.11
N GLU A 222 12.23 -16.09 16.78
CA GLU A 222 13.14 -17.00 16.10
C GLU A 222 14.61 -16.63 16.27
N ARG A 223 14.97 -15.37 16.00
CA ARG A 223 16.37 -14.93 16.00
C ARG A 223 17.01 -14.92 17.39
N HIS A 224 16.23 -14.58 18.41
CA HIS A 224 16.78 -14.28 19.74
C HIS A 224 16.36 -15.27 20.83
N TYR A 225 15.31 -16.06 20.61
CA TYR A 225 14.74 -16.93 21.66
C TYR A 225 14.66 -18.41 21.26
N THR A 226 15.31 -18.81 20.16
CA THR A 226 15.32 -20.22 19.69
C THR A 226 13.91 -20.78 19.47
N GLN A 227 12.95 -19.92 19.13
CA GLN A 227 11.57 -20.30 18.84
C GLN A 227 11.38 -20.31 17.31
N PRO A 228 11.58 -21.45 16.63
CA PRO A 228 11.47 -21.48 15.18
C PRO A 228 10.07 -21.08 14.74
N LEU A 229 9.99 -20.39 13.60
CA LEU A 229 8.72 -20.17 12.93
C LEU A 229 8.03 -21.52 12.70
N THR A 230 6.74 -21.59 13.02
CA THR A 230 5.91 -22.78 12.79
C THR A 230 5.02 -22.51 11.57
N PRO A 231 4.96 -23.42 10.58
CA PRO A 231 4.04 -23.26 9.47
C PRO A 231 2.60 -23.21 9.95
N LEU A 232 1.80 -22.35 9.32
CA LEU A 232 0.36 -22.26 9.54
C LEU A 232 -0.36 -23.53 9.07
N PHE A 233 0.19 -24.18 8.04
CA PHE A 233 -0.33 -25.42 7.47
C PHE A 233 0.80 -26.22 6.84
N GLN A 234 0.69 -27.55 6.90
CA GLN A 234 1.65 -28.46 6.31
C GLN A 234 0.91 -29.62 5.64
N CYS A 235 1.34 -29.99 4.44
CA CYS A 235 0.87 -31.20 3.77
C CYS A 235 1.96 -31.78 2.86
N VAL A 236 1.69 -32.96 2.32
CA VAL A 236 2.52 -33.59 1.28
C VAL A 236 1.69 -33.64 0.01
N VAL A 237 2.23 -33.09 -1.08
CA VAL A 237 1.63 -33.15 -2.42
C VAL A 237 2.38 -34.18 -3.27
N ASP A 238 1.63 -35.04 -3.94
CA ASP A 238 2.12 -35.99 -4.93
C ASP A 238 1.86 -35.41 -6.33
N PRO A 239 2.90 -35.09 -7.12
CA PRO A 239 2.74 -34.54 -8.47
C PRO A 239 2.02 -35.49 -9.45
N LYS A 240 1.83 -36.77 -9.10
CA LYS A 240 1.09 -37.75 -9.89
C LYS A 240 -0.37 -37.90 -9.48
N CYS A 241 -0.80 -37.27 -8.38
CA CYS A 241 -2.15 -37.38 -7.85
C CYS A 241 -2.67 -35.99 -7.46
N ASP A 242 -3.40 -35.37 -8.39
CA ASP A 242 -3.98 -34.03 -8.24
C ASP A 242 -4.79 -33.85 -6.95
N ASP A 243 -5.48 -34.89 -6.47
CA ASP A 243 -6.29 -34.85 -5.24
C ASP A 243 -5.45 -34.51 -3.99
N THR A 244 -4.15 -34.79 -4.02
CA THR A 244 -3.25 -34.46 -2.89
C THR A 244 -2.99 -32.96 -2.74
N PHE A 245 -3.27 -32.15 -3.77
CA PHE A 245 -3.15 -30.70 -3.70
C PHE A 245 -4.37 -30.04 -3.06
N GLU A 246 -5.51 -30.73 -3.00
CA GLU A 246 -6.78 -30.15 -2.58
C GLU A 246 -6.72 -29.58 -1.14
N PRO A 247 -6.15 -30.26 -0.13
CA PRO A 247 -6.06 -29.70 1.22
C PRO A 247 -5.25 -28.40 1.28
N LEU A 248 -4.17 -28.30 0.49
CA LEU A 248 -3.38 -27.08 0.39
C LEU A 248 -4.19 -25.97 -0.27
N ALA A 249 -4.85 -26.28 -1.39
CA ALA A 249 -5.62 -25.30 -2.14
C ALA A 249 -6.78 -24.74 -1.30
N GLN A 250 -7.54 -25.59 -0.60
CA GLN A 250 -8.61 -25.18 0.30
C GLN A 250 -8.08 -24.31 1.46
N PHE A 251 -6.95 -24.71 2.07
CA PHE A 251 -6.34 -23.92 3.13
C PHE A 251 -5.96 -22.52 2.65
N ILE A 252 -5.31 -22.43 1.47
CA ILE A 252 -4.89 -21.15 0.90
C ILE A 252 -6.09 -20.27 0.55
N VAL A 253 -7.13 -20.83 -0.08
CA VAL A 253 -8.36 -20.09 -0.42
C VAL A 253 -9.03 -19.55 0.84
N HIS A 254 -9.14 -20.36 1.90
CA HIS A 254 -9.65 -19.89 3.18
C HIS A 254 -8.76 -18.81 3.83
N MET A 255 -7.44 -18.98 3.75
CA MET A 255 -6.44 -18.06 4.31
C MET A 255 -6.49 -16.69 3.63
N VAL A 256 -6.51 -16.61 2.30
CA VAL A 256 -6.62 -15.31 1.60
C VAL A 256 -7.96 -14.61 1.88
N SER A 257 -9.01 -15.38 2.14
CA SER A 257 -10.35 -14.86 2.47
C SER A 257 -10.51 -14.36 3.91
N SER A 258 -9.54 -14.63 4.78
CA SER A 258 -9.63 -14.31 6.23
C SER A 258 -8.41 -13.56 6.78
N THR A 259 -7.31 -13.47 6.00
CA THR A 259 -6.05 -12.87 6.47
C THR A 259 -6.00 -11.38 6.19
N ALA A 260 -6.34 -10.59 7.20
CA ALA A 260 -6.25 -9.14 7.13
C ALA A 260 -4.80 -8.61 6.96
N ALA A 261 -3.78 -9.37 7.38
CA ALA A 261 -2.38 -8.98 7.19
C ALA A 261 -2.02 -8.81 5.71
N LEU A 262 -2.44 -9.75 4.86
CA LEU A 262 -2.22 -9.65 3.42
C LEU A 262 -2.96 -8.43 2.86
N PHE A 263 -4.19 -8.19 3.31
CA PHE A 263 -5.05 -7.14 2.74
C PHE A 263 -4.52 -5.74 3.06
N GLU A 264 -4.09 -5.53 4.30
CA GLU A 264 -3.59 -4.24 4.78
C GLU A 264 -2.14 -3.97 4.34
N LEU A 265 -1.35 -5.03 4.16
CA LEU A 265 0.05 -4.98 3.70
C LEU A 265 0.17 -5.30 2.21
N PHE A 266 -0.83 -4.92 1.41
CA PHE A 266 -0.82 -5.15 -0.04
C PHE A 266 0.49 -4.65 -0.67
N ASN A 267 0.97 -5.37 -1.69
CA ASN A 267 2.28 -5.18 -2.34
C ASN A 267 3.52 -5.31 -1.44
N TYR A 268 3.40 -5.61 -0.14
CA TYR A 268 4.54 -5.64 0.79
C TYR A 268 4.64 -6.92 1.62
N GLY A 269 3.56 -7.31 2.29
CA GLY A 269 3.48 -8.53 3.09
C GLY A 269 3.09 -9.72 2.22
N CYS A 270 3.77 -10.86 2.39
CA CYS A 270 3.45 -12.09 1.69
C CYS A 270 3.34 -13.28 2.65
N CYS A 271 2.35 -14.14 2.41
CA CYS A 271 2.35 -15.51 2.90
C CYS A 271 3.13 -16.34 1.87
N THR A 272 3.92 -17.31 2.31
CA THR A 272 4.74 -18.11 1.38
C THR A 272 4.48 -19.58 1.55
N ILE A 273 4.39 -20.30 0.44
CA ILE A 273 4.41 -21.75 0.38
C ILE A 273 5.84 -22.16 0.01
N THR A 274 6.51 -22.93 0.85
CA THR A 274 7.82 -23.54 0.51
C THR A 274 7.65 -25.00 0.17
N LEU A 275 8.34 -25.47 -0.88
CA LEU A 275 8.20 -26.82 -1.41
C LEU A 275 9.52 -27.58 -1.28
N GLN A 276 9.55 -28.62 -0.45
CA GLN A 276 10.73 -29.47 -0.23
C GLN A 276 10.50 -30.86 -0.80
N ALA A 277 11.43 -31.36 -1.61
CA ALA A 277 11.38 -32.74 -2.08
C ALA A 277 11.51 -33.71 -0.89
N VAL A 278 10.60 -34.67 -0.80
CA VAL A 278 10.65 -35.77 0.17
C VAL A 278 10.59 -37.11 -0.58
N PRO A 279 11.32 -38.14 -0.12
CA PRO A 279 11.33 -39.43 -0.78
C PRO A 279 9.93 -40.01 -0.91
N ARG A 280 9.61 -40.52 -2.09
CA ARG A 280 8.37 -41.24 -2.35
C ARG A 280 8.61 -42.74 -2.11
N PRO A 281 7.79 -43.43 -1.29
CA PRO A 281 8.04 -44.84 -0.93
C PRO A 281 8.00 -45.81 -2.13
N ASP A 282 7.17 -45.51 -3.12
CA ASP A 282 6.82 -46.36 -4.26
C ASP A 282 7.49 -45.95 -5.58
N ASP A 283 8.23 -44.84 -5.62
CA ASP A 283 8.90 -44.35 -6.83
C ASP A 283 10.16 -43.54 -6.51
N ALA A 284 11.32 -44.06 -6.87
CA ALA A 284 12.61 -43.41 -6.65
C ALA A 284 12.91 -42.27 -7.65
N THR A 285 12.13 -42.13 -8.73
CA THR A 285 12.35 -41.16 -9.82
C THR A 285 11.59 -39.86 -9.64
N THR A 286 10.40 -39.90 -9.02
CA THR A 286 9.54 -38.74 -8.80
C THR A 286 9.30 -38.55 -7.30
N PRO A 287 9.89 -37.53 -6.65
CA PRO A 287 9.66 -37.30 -5.23
C PRO A 287 8.25 -36.75 -4.99
N ASN A 288 7.76 -36.94 -3.76
CA ASN A 288 6.66 -36.14 -3.24
C ASN A 288 7.22 -34.79 -2.78
N TYR A 289 6.35 -33.82 -2.51
CA TYR A 289 6.77 -32.52 -2.01
C TYR A 289 6.06 -32.17 -0.72
N LYS A 290 6.84 -31.87 0.33
CA LYS A 290 6.31 -31.26 1.54
C LYS A 290 6.07 -29.77 1.27
N ALA A 291 4.82 -29.35 1.41
CA ALA A 291 4.41 -27.96 1.31
C ALA A 291 4.20 -27.40 2.73
N ASP A 292 4.98 -26.36 3.08
CA ASP A 292 4.84 -25.61 4.32
C ASP A 292 4.30 -24.22 4.00
N VAL A 293 3.19 -23.82 4.62
CA VAL A 293 2.60 -22.48 4.47
C VAL A 293 3.01 -21.60 5.64
N TRP A 294 3.66 -20.48 5.35
CA TRP A 294 4.20 -19.55 6.34
C TRP A 294 3.30 -18.33 6.49
N GLU A 295 3.33 -17.73 7.69
CA GLU A 295 2.61 -16.49 7.99
C GLU A 295 3.07 -15.31 7.12
N ALA A 296 2.28 -14.24 7.15
CA ALA A 296 2.58 -13.02 6.42
C ALA A 296 3.86 -12.36 6.97
N LEU A 297 4.90 -12.30 6.14
CA LEU A 297 6.18 -11.64 6.43
C LEU A 297 6.48 -10.58 5.35
N PRO A 298 7.32 -9.58 5.65
CA PRO A 298 7.83 -8.67 4.61
C PRO A 298 8.45 -9.44 3.47
N GLN A 299 8.03 -9.17 2.23
CA GLN A 299 8.43 -9.95 1.06
C GLN A 299 9.96 -10.03 0.90
N ASP A 300 10.67 -8.91 1.10
CA ASP A 300 12.13 -8.89 1.03
C ASP A 300 12.79 -9.76 2.09
N TYR A 301 12.24 -9.81 3.31
CA TYR A 301 12.75 -10.69 4.36
C TYR A 301 12.47 -12.16 4.04
N ALA A 302 11.25 -12.46 3.60
CA ALA A 302 10.80 -13.75 3.10
C ALA A 302 11.77 -14.29 2.04
N ARG A 303 12.07 -13.49 1.01
CA ARG A 303 13.03 -13.84 -0.04
C ARG A 303 14.42 -14.13 0.51
N GLN A 304 14.97 -13.26 1.35
CA GLN A 304 16.29 -13.47 1.96
C GLN A 304 16.33 -14.77 2.78
N ARG A 305 15.26 -15.06 3.52
CA ARG A 305 15.13 -16.24 4.35
C ARG A 305 15.15 -17.53 3.53
N TRP A 306 14.48 -17.57 2.38
CA TRP A 306 14.31 -18.80 1.60
C TRP A 306 15.24 -18.92 0.39
N ALA A 307 15.89 -17.83 -0.06
CA ALA A 307 16.77 -17.82 -1.24
C ALA A 307 18.05 -18.68 -1.08
N GLY A 308 18.51 -18.94 0.15
CA GLY A 308 19.78 -19.64 0.41
C GLY A 308 19.66 -21.13 0.74
N ASN A 309 18.45 -21.69 0.82
CA ASN A 309 18.28 -23.05 1.30
C ASN A 309 18.10 -24.03 0.13
N ASN A 310 19.18 -24.76 -0.17
CA ASN A 310 19.25 -25.77 -1.24
C ASN A 310 18.34 -27.00 -1.03
N THR A 311 17.62 -27.11 0.09
CA THR A 311 16.64 -28.19 0.30
C THR A 311 15.31 -27.93 -0.39
N TRP A 312 15.01 -26.69 -0.79
CA TRP A 312 13.75 -26.34 -1.45
C TRP A 312 13.87 -26.47 -2.97
N VAL A 313 12.81 -26.97 -3.59
CA VAL A 313 12.72 -27.06 -5.06
C VAL A 313 12.00 -25.86 -5.68
N GLY A 314 11.19 -25.14 -4.89
CA GLY A 314 10.44 -23.98 -5.32
C GLY A 314 9.66 -23.33 -4.16
N ARG A 315 9.05 -22.18 -4.44
CA ARG A 315 8.16 -21.47 -3.52
C ARG A 315 7.07 -20.72 -4.27
N VAL A 316 5.97 -20.43 -3.58
CA VAL A 316 4.90 -19.54 -4.07
C VAL A 316 4.73 -18.42 -3.06
N GLU A 317 4.88 -17.17 -3.50
CA GLU A 317 4.61 -15.98 -2.68
C GLU A 317 3.19 -15.48 -2.99
N ILE A 318 2.37 -15.29 -1.95
CA ILE A 318 0.97 -14.87 -2.06
C ILE A 318 0.83 -13.48 -1.47
N LEU A 319 0.39 -12.51 -2.28
CA LEU A 319 0.20 -11.11 -1.89
C LEU A 319 -1.13 -10.60 -2.43
N PHE A 320 -1.73 -9.62 -1.74
CA PHE A 320 -2.77 -8.79 -2.36
C PHE A 320 -2.14 -7.66 -3.17
N GLN A 321 -2.66 -7.40 -4.37
CA GLN A 321 -2.15 -6.37 -5.27
C GLN A 321 -3.28 -5.63 -6.00
N TYR A 322 -3.04 -4.37 -6.34
CA TYR A 322 -3.90 -3.57 -7.24
C TYR A 322 -3.29 -3.53 -8.64
N GLY A 323 -4.12 -3.70 -9.68
CA GLY A 323 -3.69 -3.64 -11.09
C GLY A 323 -3.98 -2.33 -11.80
N PHE A 324 -4.37 -1.25 -11.11
CA PHE A 324 -4.65 0.05 -11.74
C PHE A 324 -3.51 0.56 -12.64
N HIS A 325 -2.26 0.26 -12.28
CA HIS A 325 -1.06 0.65 -13.01
C HIS A 325 -1.00 0.07 -14.44
N LEU A 326 -1.72 -1.03 -14.73
CA LEU A 326 -1.79 -1.67 -16.04
C LEU A 326 -2.53 -0.81 -17.08
N TYR A 327 -3.34 0.15 -16.63
CA TYR A 327 -4.22 0.94 -17.48
C TYR A 327 -3.70 2.36 -17.73
N GLY A 328 -2.58 2.73 -17.13
CA GLY A 328 -1.93 4.02 -17.30
C GLY A 328 -1.88 4.85 -16.03
N GLU A 329 -1.02 5.87 -16.05
CA GLU A 329 -0.86 6.80 -14.94
C GLU A 329 -1.99 7.84 -14.96
N ASN A 330 -2.57 8.14 -13.80
CA ASN A 330 -3.59 9.19 -13.57
C ASN A 330 -5.02 8.88 -14.05
N ILE A 331 -5.37 7.62 -14.32
CA ILE A 331 -6.79 7.26 -14.50
C ILE A 331 -7.48 7.36 -13.14
N PRO A 332 -8.58 8.14 -13.02
CA PRO A 332 -9.34 8.16 -11.78
C PRO A 332 -9.93 6.78 -11.51
N THR A 333 -9.52 6.16 -10.42
CA THR A 333 -9.82 4.74 -10.15
C THR A 333 -11.31 4.48 -9.90
N HIS A 334 -12.10 5.52 -9.60
CA HIS A 334 -13.56 5.44 -9.52
C HIS A 334 -14.25 5.17 -10.87
N HIS A 335 -13.52 5.16 -11.99
CA HIS A 335 -14.05 4.70 -13.29
C HIS A 335 -14.04 3.17 -13.43
N PHE A 336 -13.30 2.44 -12.61
CA PHE A 336 -13.33 0.98 -12.62
C PHE A 336 -14.59 0.52 -11.87
N THR A 337 -15.74 0.54 -12.53
CA THR A 337 -17.02 0.11 -11.93
C THR A 337 -17.52 -1.23 -12.47
N HIS A 338 -16.85 -1.76 -13.49
CA HIS A 338 -17.13 -3.07 -14.08
C HIS A 338 -16.13 -4.11 -13.60
N SER A 339 -16.56 -5.37 -13.59
CA SER A 339 -15.67 -6.50 -13.34
C SER A 339 -14.54 -6.55 -14.36
N SER A 340 -13.37 -7.01 -13.93
CA SER A 340 -12.26 -7.32 -14.85
C SER A 340 -12.63 -8.43 -15.83
N ASP A 341 -11.84 -8.54 -16.89
CA ASP A 341 -11.95 -9.63 -17.87
C ASP A 341 -11.64 -10.98 -17.20
N GLN A 342 -12.65 -11.83 -17.08
CA GLN A 342 -12.56 -13.12 -16.38
C GLN A 342 -11.70 -14.14 -17.13
N PHE A 343 -11.46 -13.94 -18.43
CA PHE A 343 -10.53 -14.75 -19.23
C PHE A 343 -9.07 -14.28 -19.09
N HIS A 344 -8.87 -13.09 -18.54
CA HIS A 344 -7.59 -12.42 -18.41
C HIS A 344 -7.44 -11.87 -16.98
N THR A 345 -7.46 -12.77 -15.99
CA THR A 345 -7.38 -12.42 -14.56
C THR A 345 -6.14 -11.60 -14.20
N GLU A 346 -5.06 -11.67 -14.99
CA GLU A 346 -3.87 -10.82 -14.87
C GLU A 346 -4.16 -9.33 -15.08
N LYS A 347 -5.33 -8.99 -15.64
CA LYS A 347 -5.80 -7.63 -15.85
C LYS A 347 -6.71 -7.13 -14.72
N SER A 348 -6.84 -7.86 -13.62
CA SER A 348 -7.61 -7.38 -12.47
C SER A 348 -7.05 -6.06 -11.92
N THR A 349 -7.93 -5.09 -11.67
CA THR A 349 -7.65 -3.70 -11.30
C THR A 349 -7.70 -3.46 -9.79
N TYR A 350 -8.72 -3.98 -9.11
CA TYR A 350 -8.90 -3.88 -7.66
C TYR A 350 -8.02 -4.86 -6.91
N ILE A 351 -8.03 -4.74 -5.58
CA ILE A 351 -7.23 -5.56 -4.69
C ILE A 351 -7.65 -7.04 -4.80
N HIS A 352 -6.72 -7.90 -5.18
CA HIS A 352 -6.96 -9.34 -5.35
C HIS A 352 -5.69 -10.17 -5.07
N PRO A 353 -5.82 -11.46 -4.72
CA PRO A 353 -4.68 -12.32 -4.42
C PRO A 353 -3.91 -12.64 -5.70
N VAL A 354 -2.61 -12.47 -5.64
CA VAL A 354 -1.67 -12.81 -6.71
C VAL A 354 -0.63 -13.78 -6.15
N LEU A 355 -0.47 -14.90 -6.85
CA LEU A 355 0.42 -15.99 -6.49
C LEU A 355 1.61 -15.97 -7.45
N HIS A 356 2.78 -15.63 -6.92
CA HIS A 356 4.04 -15.55 -7.66
C HIS A 356 4.82 -16.85 -7.45
N ALA A 357 5.00 -17.63 -8.51
CA ALA A 357 5.69 -18.93 -8.47
C ALA A 357 7.18 -18.79 -8.81
N PHE A 358 8.02 -19.42 -7.99
CA PHE A 358 9.48 -19.44 -8.12
C PHE A 358 9.99 -20.89 -8.04
N ARG A 359 11.04 -21.21 -8.80
CA ARG A 359 11.72 -22.53 -8.76
C ARG A 359 13.19 -22.36 -8.46
N HIS A 360 13.74 -23.22 -7.62
CA HIS A 360 15.16 -23.22 -7.29
C HIS A 360 15.99 -23.67 -8.50
N GLY A 361 17.07 -22.96 -8.83
CA GLY A 361 17.95 -23.28 -9.95
C GLY A 361 17.40 -22.97 -11.35
N GLY A 362 16.16 -22.50 -11.48
CA GLY A 362 15.77 -21.68 -12.63
C GLY A 362 16.53 -20.37 -12.48
N GLY A 363 17.39 -20.01 -13.44
CA GLY A 363 18.16 -18.78 -13.37
C GLY A 363 17.27 -17.55 -13.16
N ASP A 364 17.87 -16.37 -12.99
CA ASP A 364 17.21 -15.06 -12.97
C ASP A 364 16.47 -14.72 -14.29
N ALA A 365 15.69 -15.64 -14.84
CA ALA A 365 14.88 -15.51 -16.02
C ALA A 365 13.51 -14.94 -15.62
N GLY A 366 13.55 -13.68 -15.21
CA GLY A 366 12.37 -12.86 -14.97
C GLY A 366 12.77 -11.40 -14.86
N VAL A 367 12.63 -10.65 -15.95
CA VAL A 367 12.80 -9.18 -15.98
C VAL A 367 11.54 -8.54 -15.41
N CYS A 368 11.33 -8.71 -14.10
CA CYS A 368 10.32 -7.96 -13.36
C CYS A 368 11.04 -7.25 -12.21
N SER A 369 11.11 -5.92 -12.26
CA SER A 369 11.87 -5.10 -11.29
C SER A 369 11.47 -5.37 -9.83
N ASN A 370 10.26 -5.88 -9.61
CA ASN A 370 9.68 -6.09 -8.28
C ASN A 370 9.76 -7.57 -7.82
N HIS A 371 9.99 -8.53 -8.73
CA HIS A 371 10.01 -9.98 -8.46
C HIS A 371 11.09 -10.71 -9.29
N PRO A 372 12.39 -10.49 -9.01
CA PRO A 372 13.46 -11.17 -9.74
C PRO A 372 13.41 -12.69 -9.52
N GLY A 373 13.60 -13.46 -10.60
CA GLY A 373 13.59 -14.94 -10.58
C GLY A 373 12.20 -15.60 -10.56
N LYS A 374 11.12 -14.80 -10.71
CA LYS A 374 9.74 -15.32 -10.87
C LYS A 374 9.59 -16.04 -12.22
N ILE A 375 8.90 -17.18 -12.22
CA ILE A 375 8.68 -18.01 -13.42
C ILE A 375 7.29 -17.81 -13.98
N GLU A 376 6.26 -17.82 -13.12
CA GLU A 376 4.87 -17.61 -13.50
C GLU A 376 4.15 -16.82 -12.40
N GLU A 377 3.07 -16.13 -12.76
CA GLU A 377 2.14 -15.50 -11.82
C GLU A 377 0.71 -15.93 -12.12
N TRP A 378 -0.10 -16.03 -11.06
CA TRP A 378 -1.48 -16.49 -11.13
C TRP A 378 -2.35 -15.58 -10.29
N HIS A 379 -3.46 -15.13 -10.87
CA HIS A 379 -4.36 -14.19 -10.24
C HIS A 379 -5.62 -14.92 -9.82
N MET A 380 -6.02 -14.77 -8.56
CA MET A 380 -7.40 -15.04 -8.18
C MET A 380 -8.20 -13.80 -8.58
N GLN A 381 -9.22 -13.99 -9.42
CA GLN A 381 -10.07 -12.89 -9.86
C GLN A 381 -10.65 -12.13 -8.66
N GLU A 382 -10.83 -10.82 -8.82
CA GLU A 382 -11.55 -9.99 -7.86
C GLU A 382 -12.87 -10.61 -7.42
N SER A 383 -13.12 -10.57 -6.11
CA SER A 383 -14.36 -10.97 -5.48
C SER A 383 -15.06 -9.74 -4.92
N LEU A 384 -16.29 -9.48 -5.35
CA LEU A 384 -17.22 -8.51 -4.79
C LEU A 384 -17.52 -8.78 -3.32
N LEU A 385 -17.44 -10.04 -2.92
CA LEU A 385 -17.62 -10.45 -1.52
C LEU A 385 -16.36 -10.19 -0.67
N ALA A 386 -15.22 -9.93 -1.30
CA ALA A 386 -13.89 -10.00 -0.70
C ALA A 386 -13.64 -11.34 0.02
N ARG A 387 -14.26 -12.41 -0.51
CA ARG A 387 -14.22 -13.79 -0.03
C ARG A 387 -13.98 -14.68 -1.24
N TRP A 388 -12.87 -15.39 -1.24
CA TRP A 388 -12.48 -16.36 -2.28
C TRP A 388 -12.90 -17.78 -1.92
N ASP A 389 -13.34 -18.00 -0.68
CA ASP A 389 -13.97 -19.24 -0.23
C ASP A 389 -15.51 -19.24 -0.41
N GLU A 390 -16.05 -18.22 -1.08
CA GLU A 390 -17.46 -18.11 -1.43
C GLU A 390 -17.60 -17.75 -2.91
N ASP A 391 -18.37 -18.55 -3.67
CA ASP A 391 -18.69 -18.22 -5.05
C ASP A 391 -19.83 -17.19 -5.15
N GLU A 392 -19.65 -16.23 -6.05
CA GLU A 392 -20.67 -15.22 -6.39
C GLU A 392 -21.81 -15.82 -7.22
N PHE A 393 -21.47 -16.79 -8.07
CA PHE A 393 -22.42 -17.57 -8.86
C PHE A 393 -22.71 -18.87 -8.10
N LYS A 394 -23.97 -19.26 -7.98
CA LYS A 394 -24.39 -20.49 -7.26
C LYS A 394 -25.38 -21.29 -8.09
N ASP A 395 -25.05 -21.50 -9.35
CA ASP A 395 -25.84 -22.30 -10.27
C ASP A 395 -25.01 -23.45 -10.88
N GLU A 396 -25.64 -24.25 -11.73
CA GLU A 396 -24.99 -25.41 -12.37
C GLU A 396 -23.82 -25.05 -13.30
N SER A 397 -23.76 -23.80 -13.76
CA SER A 397 -22.70 -23.29 -14.62
C SER A 397 -21.43 -22.96 -13.84
N THR A 398 -21.54 -22.77 -12.52
CA THR A 398 -20.45 -22.31 -11.67
C THR A 398 -19.30 -23.33 -11.58
N ASN A 399 -18.08 -22.87 -11.80
CA ASN A 399 -16.86 -23.59 -11.49
C ASN A 399 -16.42 -23.29 -10.05
N VAL A 400 -16.92 -24.08 -9.10
CA VAL A 400 -16.59 -23.97 -7.67
C VAL A 400 -15.11 -24.21 -7.34
N HIS A 401 -14.31 -24.66 -8.31
CA HIS A 401 -12.88 -24.91 -8.16
C HIS A 401 -12.01 -23.80 -8.73
N GLN A 402 -12.58 -22.70 -9.25
CA GLN A 402 -11.83 -21.62 -9.91
C GLN A 402 -10.60 -21.16 -9.10
N TYR A 403 -10.77 -20.92 -7.79
CA TYR A 403 -9.70 -20.40 -6.94
C TYR A 403 -8.78 -21.49 -6.42
N THR A 404 -9.29 -22.69 -6.11
CA THR A 404 -8.42 -23.84 -5.74
C THR A 404 -7.54 -24.25 -6.92
N ASN A 405 -8.06 -24.15 -8.15
CA ASN A 405 -7.30 -24.35 -9.39
C ASN A 405 -6.21 -23.29 -9.57
N THR A 406 -6.44 -22.02 -9.18
CA THR A 406 -5.38 -20.99 -9.18
C THR A 406 -4.22 -21.39 -8.25
N VAL A 407 -4.52 -21.89 -7.04
CA VAL A 407 -3.48 -22.39 -6.12
C VAL A 407 -2.75 -23.59 -6.70
N TYR A 408 -3.49 -24.56 -7.23
CA TYR A 408 -2.92 -25.72 -7.90
C TYR A 408 -1.97 -25.31 -9.03
N ASN A 409 -2.39 -24.41 -9.92
CA ASN A 409 -1.58 -23.95 -11.04
C ASN A 409 -0.28 -23.28 -10.59
N ALA A 410 -0.35 -22.43 -9.56
CA ALA A 410 0.83 -21.76 -9.01
C ALA A 410 1.83 -22.75 -8.39
N VAL A 411 1.35 -23.73 -7.62
CA VAL A 411 2.21 -24.76 -7.02
C VAL A 411 2.76 -25.70 -8.10
N ALA A 412 1.94 -26.12 -9.06
CA ALA A 412 2.33 -26.93 -10.20
C ALA A 412 3.43 -26.23 -11.02
N ALA A 413 3.31 -24.92 -11.26
CA ALA A 413 4.33 -24.11 -11.91
C ALA A 413 5.64 -24.09 -11.11
N ALA A 414 5.59 -23.88 -9.79
CA ALA A 414 6.76 -23.92 -8.91
C ALA A 414 7.45 -25.30 -8.90
N LEU A 415 6.69 -26.39 -9.08
CA LEU A 415 7.21 -27.76 -9.22
C LEU A 415 7.69 -28.10 -10.65
N GLY A 416 7.46 -27.22 -11.63
CA GLY A 416 7.82 -27.46 -13.03
C GLY A 416 6.89 -28.44 -13.75
N MET A 417 5.67 -28.62 -13.26
CA MET A 417 4.63 -29.42 -13.92
C MET A 417 4.02 -28.63 -15.08
N ALA A 418 3.63 -29.31 -16.16
CA ALA A 418 2.99 -28.68 -17.31
C ALA A 418 1.45 -28.62 -17.22
N ASN A 419 0.83 -29.43 -16.35
CA ASN A 419 -0.62 -29.49 -16.21
C ASN A 419 -1.18 -28.17 -15.66
N ARG A 420 -2.29 -27.69 -16.23
CA ARG A 420 -3.01 -26.49 -15.78
C ARG A 420 -4.52 -26.76 -15.75
N LYS A 421 -5.18 -26.29 -14.70
CA LYS A 421 -6.63 -26.39 -14.51
C LYS A 421 -7.29 -25.05 -14.83
N SER A 422 -8.53 -25.08 -15.31
CA SER A 422 -9.31 -23.87 -15.63
C SER A 422 -9.58 -23.05 -14.36
N THR A 423 -9.29 -21.75 -14.42
CA THR A 423 -9.56 -20.78 -13.36
C THR A 423 -10.76 -19.90 -13.68
N LEU A 424 -11.51 -20.19 -14.75
CA LEU A 424 -12.73 -19.46 -15.09
C LEU A 424 -13.80 -19.71 -14.03
N PRO A 425 -14.61 -18.70 -13.66
CA PRO A 425 -15.73 -18.86 -12.71
C PRO A 425 -16.86 -19.73 -13.26
N VAL A 426 -16.86 -20.00 -14.57
CA VAL A 426 -17.89 -20.76 -15.29
C VAL A 426 -17.26 -22.01 -15.92
N ARG A 427 -17.99 -23.12 -15.90
CA ARG A 427 -17.62 -24.39 -16.55
C ARG A 427 -17.63 -24.24 -18.07
N ASP A 428 -16.70 -24.92 -18.74
CA ASP A 428 -16.50 -24.80 -20.20
C ASP A 428 -17.78 -24.95 -21.04
N GLY A 429 -18.68 -25.87 -20.66
CA GLY A 429 -19.94 -26.11 -21.38
C GLY A 429 -20.97 -24.98 -21.29
N PHE A 430 -20.76 -23.99 -20.43
CA PHE A 430 -21.68 -22.87 -20.19
C PHE A 430 -21.08 -21.51 -20.59
N ILE A 431 -19.85 -21.47 -21.13
CA ILE A 431 -19.17 -20.23 -21.50
C ILE A 431 -20.02 -19.39 -22.47
N ASP A 432 -20.51 -19.97 -23.56
CA ASP A 432 -21.27 -19.21 -24.57
C ASP A 432 -22.59 -18.65 -24.01
N SER A 433 -23.21 -19.33 -23.06
CA SER A 433 -24.44 -18.88 -22.39
C SER A 433 -24.17 -17.82 -21.32
N ALA A 434 -23.04 -17.92 -20.62
CA ALA A 434 -22.67 -16.98 -19.56
C ALA A 434 -22.08 -15.68 -20.11
N TYR A 435 -21.42 -15.73 -21.27
CA TYR A 435 -20.81 -14.59 -21.95
C TYR A 435 -21.34 -14.42 -23.37
N PRO A 436 -22.64 -14.11 -23.55
CA PRO A 436 -23.18 -13.83 -24.87
C PRO A 436 -22.47 -12.63 -25.50
N ARG A 437 -22.11 -12.74 -26.78
CA ARG A 437 -21.41 -11.67 -27.49
C ARG A 437 -22.33 -10.49 -27.73
N MET A 438 -21.90 -9.29 -27.31
CA MET A 438 -22.59 -8.05 -27.66
C MET A 438 -22.51 -7.81 -29.17
N THR A 439 -23.62 -7.33 -29.73
CA THR A 439 -23.68 -6.75 -31.07
C THR A 439 -22.92 -5.42 -31.13
N SER A 440 -22.51 -5.00 -32.33
CA SER A 440 -21.81 -3.72 -32.50
C SER A 440 -22.62 -2.51 -32.04
N ASP A 441 -23.95 -2.57 -32.09
CA ASP A 441 -24.82 -1.49 -31.64
C ASP A 441 -24.92 -1.44 -30.11
N GLU A 442 -24.99 -2.59 -29.44
CA GLU A 442 -24.94 -2.66 -27.97
C GLU A 442 -23.60 -2.13 -27.43
N VAL A 443 -22.48 -2.46 -28.10
CA VAL A 443 -21.17 -1.92 -27.73
C VAL A 443 -21.15 -0.39 -27.86
N LYS A 444 -21.63 0.15 -28.98
CA LYS A 444 -21.69 1.62 -29.18
C LYS A 444 -22.58 2.30 -28.14
N GLN A 445 -23.74 1.73 -27.83
CA GLN A 445 -24.66 2.29 -26.84
C GLN A 445 -24.01 2.32 -25.45
N THR A 446 -23.28 1.27 -25.08
CA THR A 446 -22.63 1.16 -23.77
C THR A 446 -21.46 2.14 -23.62
N LEU A 447 -20.73 2.43 -24.70
CA LEU A 447 -19.58 3.35 -24.68
C LEU A 447 -19.96 4.84 -24.82
N GLN A 448 -21.23 5.16 -25.09
CA GLN A 448 -21.71 6.55 -25.24
C GLN A 448 -22.11 7.22 -23.91
N VAL A 449 -22.16 6.45 -22.82
CA VAL A 449 -22.42 6.92 -21.44
C VAL A 449 -21.09 7.05 -20.72
#